data_AF-A0A929C0Z8-F1
#
_entry.id   AF-A0A929C0Z8-F1
#
_cell.length_a   1.000
_cell.length_b   1.000
_cell.length_c   1.000
_cell.angle_alpha   90.00
_cell.angle_beta   90.00
_cell.angle_gamma   90.00
#
_symmetry.space_group_name_H-M   'P 1'
#
loop_
_entity.id
_entity.type
_entity.pdbx_description
1 polymer ?
#
loop_
_entity_poly.entity_id
_entity_poly.type
_entity_poly.pdbx_seq_one_letter_code
_entity_poly.pdbx_strand_id
1 'polypeptide(L)'
;MKNKNFRNLVLLLILFFSFQISNAQMVLSDGSRVNVNSGTTIIQSGNVTINSGAIFELSGNMAVTGTFTNNAGTSGFVLKSDATGTGSLIESSGINATIEKYIAEDIYHYLSSPVNDQALTIFTNTGIAHTDFDLFYYREACNFGGGPAWIDAGDKTSGILEVGLGYAYAYTKSGNSDTTLSFSGTTNTGTITKPITYTYNADISTDTSYFGWNLVGNPYPSRINATTFINDNSNIYGTLYFWDEAGTIEYSDYATWNISGGVAGGGGNPPNGFIDVGQAFMVHTTTTSTSVSFNNNMRVHNTAQFFKENKDIKRFKISVENEEGYYNETLIAFLEGTTNGFDNKYDGLKPKLNSNIALYTKLVENDGYDYAIQGLPPLSNGGVTVKLGIDAGTEGIYTFNVVDIEKFHDTTSIFLEDLINNISVNLRKTSEYTFNVNETGSITDRFLLHFNTSAVGINEPGSINNQIKVYTHNDIIYIENNDPFGDIYVEIYNTFGQQLIFRKLDNKNKNEIPVNAGRGIYIARVFSEEQVFTAKVYLGDCLLSIDY
;
A
#
# COMPACT_ATOMS: atom_id res chain seq x y z
N MET A 1 -48.84 -0.22 -22.50
CA MET A 1 -48.53 -1.67 -22.50
C MET A 1 -47.74 -1.96 -23.77
N LYS A 2 -46.42 -1.72 -23.76
CA LYS A 2 -45.31 -2.67 -23.51
C LYS A 2 -45.20 -3.79 -24.56
N ASN A 3 -44.25 -3.62 -25.50
CA ASN A 3 -43.15 -4.59 -25.66
C ASN A 3 -42.02 -3.99 -26.51
N LYS A 4 -40.96 -3.52 -25.84
CA LYS A 4 -39.63 -3.27 -26.39
C LYS A 4 -38.73 -4.35 -25.78
N ASN A 5 -38.21 -5.26 -26.58
CA ASN A 5 -37.16 -6.18 -26.15
C ASN A 5 -35.85 -5.85 -26.87
N PHE A 6 -34.82 -5.81 -26.02
CA PHE A 6 -33.41 -5.51 -26.19
C PHE A 6 -32.73 -6.15 -27.42
N ARG A 7 -31.93 -5.34 -28.12
CA ARG A 7 -30.74 -5.77 -28.86
C ARG A 7 -29.64 -4.72 -28.67
N ASN A 8 -28.80 -4.91 -27.65
CA ASN A 8 -27.49 -4.28 -27.59
C ASN A 8 -26.50 -5.27 -28.20
N LEU A 9 -26.16 -5.05 -29.46
CA LEU A 9 -25.07 -5.74 -30.16
C LEU A 9 -23.93 -4.73 -30.27
N VAL A 10 -22.94 -4.80 -29.39
CA VAL A 10 -21.68 -4.08 -29.57
C VAL A 10 -20.84 -4.91 -30.54
N LEU A 11 -20.87 -4.50 -31.82
CA LEU A 11 -20.05 -5.07 -32.88
C LEU A 11 -18.71 -4.30 -32.89
N LEU A 12 -17.65 -4.91 -32.35
CA LEU A 12 -16.29 -4.37 -32.48
C LEU A 12 -15.67 -4.91 -33.77
N LEU A 13 -15.20 -4.00 -34.60
CA LEU A 13 -14.70 -4.22 -35.96
C LEU A 13 -13.37 -4.98 -35.94
N ILE A 14 -13.34 -6.21 -36.48
CA ILE A 14 -12.10 -6.97 -36.78
C ILE A 14 -11.96 -7.00 -38.31
N LEU A 15 -10.81 -6.58 -38.84
CA LEU A 15 -10.51 -6.58 -40.27
C LEU A 15 -9.82 -7.89 -40.68
N PHE A 16 -10.42 -8.51 -41.71
CA PHE A 16 -10.02 -9.65 -42.57
C PHE A 16 -10.36 -11.12 -42.15
N PHE A 17 -11.41 -11.60 -42.83
CA PHE A 17 -11.96 -12.97 -43.07
C PHE A 17 -12.81 -13.71 -42.02
N SER A 18 -13.99 -14.13 -42.51
CA SER A 18 -15.08 -14.98 -41.98
C SER A 18 -15.19 -15.24 -40.47
N PHE A 19 -15.85 -14.33 -39.75
CA PHE A 19 -16.52 -14.62 -38.47
C PHE A 19 -17.91 -15.23 -38.73
N GLN A 20 -18.21 -16.39 -38.14
CA GLN A 20 -19.58 -16.90 -37.97
C GLN A 20 -19.92 -16.88 -36.48
N ILE A 21 -20.78 -15.95 -36.07
CA ILE A 21 -21.40 -15.98 -34.75
C ILE A 21 -22.80 -16.58 -34.95
N SER A 22 -22.94 -17.88 -34.70
CA SER A 22 -24.26 -18.53 -34.61
C SER A 22 -24.41 -19.13 -33.22
N ASN A 23 -25.56 -18.95 -32.58
CA ASN A 23 -25.90 -19.55 -31.28
C ASN A 23 -24.88 -19.33 -30.15
N ALA A 24 -24.26 -18.15 -30.09
CA ALA A 24 -23.20 -17.82 -29.12
C ALA A 24 -21.96 -18.74 -29.19
N GLN A 25 -21.64 -19.30 -30.37
CA GLN A 25 -20.36 -19.95 -30.63
C GLN A 25 -19.41 -19.01 -31.38
N MET A 26 -18.12 -19.12 -31.08
CA MET A 26 -17.01 -18.45 -31.78
C MET A 26 -16.12 -19.52 -32.41
N VAL A 27 -15.92 -19.45 -33.73
CA VAL A 27 -15.05 -20.39 -34.45
C VAL A 27 -14.07 -19.61 -35.30
N LEU A 28 -12.77 -19.77 -35.04
CA LEU A 28 -11.71 -19.27 -35.91
C LEU A 28 -11.36 -20.37 -36.92
N SER A 29 -11.49 -20.05 -38.20
CA SER A 29 -11.21 -20.99 -39.30
C SER A 29 -9.72 -21.05 -39.60
N ASP A 30 -9.26 -22.11 -40.26
CA ASP A 30 -7.88 -22.25 -40.72
C ASP A 30 -7.41 -20.98 -41.48
N GLY A 31 -6.17 -20.57 -41.22
CA GLY A 31 -5.55 -19.35 -41.75
C GLY A 31 -6.09 -18.03 -41.16
N SER A 32 -7.06 -18.07 -40.24
CA SER A 32 -7.58 -16.85 -39.61
C SER A 32 -6.64 -16.33 -38.53
N ARG A 33 -6.51 -15.01 -38.41
CA ARG A 33 -5.79 -14.37 -37.31
C ARG A 33 -6.68 -13.33 -36.64
N VAL A 34 -6.79 -13.40 -35.32
CA VAL A 34 -7.53 -12.44 -34.50
C VAL A 34 -6.59 -11.80 -33.50
N ASN A 35 -6.58 -10.48 -33.45
CA ASN A 35 -5.79 -9.71 -32.50
C ASN A 35 -6.75 -8.87 -31.65
N VAL A 36 -6.69 -9.04 -30.33
CA VAL A 36 -7.52 -8.30 -29.38
C VAL A 36 -6.62 -7.39 -28.57
N ASN A 37 -6.74 -6.09 -28.82
CA ASN A 37 -5.89 -5.08 -28.20
C ASN A 37 -6.21 -4.90 -26.70
N SER A 38 -5.24 -4.34 -25.97
CA SER A 38 -5.42 -3.93 -24.58
C SER A 38 -6.62 -3.00 -24.40
N GLY A 39 -7.25 -3.05 -23.23
CA GLY A 39 -8.49 -2.32 -22.93
C GLY A 39 -9.77 -2.95 -23.51
N THR A 40 -9.68 -3.99 -24.34
CA THR A 40 -10.84 -4.73 -24.85
C THR A 40 -11.19 -5.90 -23.92
N THR A 41 -12.48 -6.13 -23.65
CA THR A 41 -12.96 -7.31 -22.91
C THR A 41 -13.95 -8.11 -23.76
N ILE A 42 -13.68 -9.40 -23.95
CA ILE A 42 -14.55 -10.37 -24.63
C ILE A 42 -15.18 -11.27 -23.57
N ILE A 43 -16.51 -11.38 -23.59
CA ILE A 43 -17.25 -12.35 -22.77
C ILE A 43 -17.96 -13.30 -23.72
N GLN A 44 -17.47 -14.53 -23.80
CA GLN A 44 -18.02 -15.57 -24.66
C GLN A 44 -18.80 -16.58 -23.83
N SER A 45 -20.13 -16.55 -23.96
CA SER A 45 -21.00 -17.43 -23.18
C SER A 45 -21.10 -18.87 -23.70
N GLY A 46 -20.92 -19.07 -25.01
CA GLY A 46 -20.89 -20.41 -25.61
C GLY A 46 -19.48 -20.83 -26.01
N ASN A 47 -19.39 -21.83 -26.90
CA ASN A 47 -18.11 -22.49 -27.19
C ASN A 47 -17.19 -21.61 -28.04
N VAL A 48 -15.89 -21.72 -27.79
CA VAL A 48 -14.82 -21.17 -28.62
C VAL A 48 -14.07 -22.33 -29.26
N THR A 49 -13.83 -22.26 -30.56
CA THR A 49 -12.97 -23.23 -31.27
C THR A 49 -11.97 -22.49 -32.14
N ILE A 50 -10.68 -22.71 -31.86
CA ILE A 50 -9.58 -22.28 -32.73
C ILE A 50 -9.20 -23.50 -33.55
N ASN A 51 -9.49 -23.48 -34.85
CA ASN A 51 -9.10 -24.57 -35.75
C ASN A 51 -7.60 -24.54 -36.02
N SER A 52 -7.04 -25.70 -36.41
CA SER A 52 -5.64 -25.79 -36.84
C SER A 52 -5.30 -24.71 -37.86
N GLY A 53 -4.11 -24.11 -37.72
CA GLY A 53 -3.63 -23.02 -38.58
C GLY A 53 -4.19 -21.63 -38.26
N ALA A 54 -5.17 -21.51 -37.36
CA ALA A 54 -5.64 -20.22 -36.86
C ALA A 54 -4.79 -19.70 -35.68
N ILE A 55 -4.77 -18.37 -35.50
CA ILE A 55 -4.06 -17.69 -34.41
C ILE A 55 -4.99 -16.69 -33.73
N PHE A 56 -5.03 -16.72 -32.39
CA PHE A 56 -5.71 -15.74 -31.56
C PHE A 56 -4.69 -15.08 -30.62
N GLU A 57 -4.41 -13.80 -30.80
CA GLU A 57 -3.56 -12.99 -29.94
C GLU A 57 -4.41 -12.10 -29.03
N LEU A 58 -4.25 -12.22 -27.71
CA LEU A 58 -5.02 -11.51 -26.70
C LEU A 58 -4.12 -10.62 -25.84
N SER A 59 -4.11 -9.32 -26.09
CA SER A 59 -3.58 -8.29 -25.19
C SER A 59 -4.66 -7.73 -24.24
N GLY A 60 -5.94 -7.98 -24.53
CA GLY A 60 -7.08 -7.61 -23.70
C GLY A 60 -7.49 -8.68 -22.68
N ASN A 61 -8.78 -8.69 -22.34
CA ASN A 61 -9.39 -9.66 -21.43
C ASN A 61 -10.35 -10.59 -22.19
N MET A 62 -10.39 -11.87 -21.82
CA MET A 62 -11.36 -12.83 -22.37
C MET A 62 -11.86 -13.80 -21.31
N ALA A 63 -13.18 -13.83 -21.11
CA ALA A 63 -13.87 -14.84 -20.32
C ALA A 63 -14.63 -15.80 -21.25
N VAL A 64 -14.45 -17.11 -21.05
CA VAL A 64 -15.17 -18.16 -21.78
C VAL A 64 -15.90 -19.05 -20.77
N THR A 65 -17.23 -19.05 -20.81
CA THR A 65 -18.04 -19.94 -19.94
C THR A 65 -18.44 -21.23 -20.63
N GLY A 66 -18.42 -21.27 -21.97
CA GLY A 66 -18.58 -22.50 -22.74
C GLY A 66 -17.28 -23.30 -22.82
N THR A 67 -17.27 -24.34 -23.66
CA THR A 67 -16.04 -25.09 -23.93
C THR A 67 -15.10 -24.26 -24.80
N PHE A 68 -13.84 -24.14 -24.39
CA PHE A 68 -12.77 -23.57 -25.20
C PHE A 68 -11.92 -24.71 -25.75
N THR A 69 -11.89 -24.88 -27.06
CA THR A 69 -11.04 -25.84 -27.77
C THR A 69 -10.01 -25.10 -28.63
N ASN A 70 -8.73 -25.42 -28.45
CA ASN A 70 -7.66 -24.95 -29.32
C ASN A 70 -7.00 -26.14 -30.05
N ASN A 71 -7.32 -26.29 -31.32
CA ASN A 71 -6.77 -27.33 -32.20
C ASN A 71 -5.51 -26.87 -32.95
N ALA A 72 -5.04 -25.63 -32.75
CA ALA A 72 -3.84 -25.08 -33.38
C ALA A 72 -2.58 -25.17 -32.48
N GLY A 73 -2.64 -25.91 -31.37
CA GLY A 73 -1.52 -26.05 -30.44
C GLY A 73 -1.23 -24.77 -29.65
N THR A 74 -0.07 -24.69 -29.00
CA THR A 74 0.30 -23.54 -28.14
C THR A 74 0.36 -22.21 -28.91
N SER A 75 0.75 -22.23 -30.18
CA SER A 75 0.74 -21.06 -31.07
C SER A 75 -0.67 -20.59 -31.49
N GLY A 76 -1.68 -21.44 -31.31
CA GLY A 76 -3.06 -21.13 -31.69
C GLY A 76 -3.71 -20.06 -30.83
N PHE A 77 -3.33 -19.99 -29.55
CA PHE A 77 -3.78 -18.95 -28.63
C PHE A 77 -2.59 -18.38 -27.89
N VAL A 78 -2.38 -17.06 -28.02
CA VAL A 78 -1.28 -16.34 -27.39
C VAL A 78 -1.85 -15.24 -26.50
N LEU A 79 -1.67 -15.36 -25.19
CA LEU A 79 -1.91 -14.26 -24.26
C LEU A 79 -0.69 -13.34 -24.30
N LYS A 80 -0.87 -12.11 -24.77
CA LYS A 80 0.23 -11.18 -25.04
C LYS A 80 0.62 -10.40 -23.78
N SER A 81 1.89 -10.04 -23.68
CA SER A 81 2.41 -9.17 -22.63
C SER A 81 3.47 -8.21 -23.16
N ASP A 82 3.37 -6.96 -22.72
CA ASP A 82 4.36 -5.92 -22.95
C ASP A 82 4.53 -5.06 -21.68
N ALA A 83 5.29 -3.97 -21.78
CA ALA A 83 5.54 -3.04 -20.68
C ALA A 83 4.26 -2.40 -20.09
N THR A 84 3.14 -2.41 -20.83
CA THR A 84 1.85 -1.88 -20.36
C THR A 84 1.02 -2.90 -19.59
N GLY A 85 1.42 -4.19 -19.63
CA GLY A 85 0.84 -5.27 -18.85
C GLY A 85 0.61 -6.54 -19.66
N THR A 86 0.02 -7.53 -18.98
CA THR A 86 -0.33 -8.83 -19.56
C THR A 86 -1.84 -8.91 -19.81
N GLY A 87 -2.25 -9.55 -20.91
CA GLY A 87 -3.65 -9.93 -21.14
C GLY A 87 -4.19 -10.83 -20.02
N SER A 88 -5.51 -11.07 -19.98
CA SER A 88 -6.12 -11.97 -18.98
C SER A 88 -7.14 -12.91 -19.59
N LEU A 89 -6.98 -14.22 -19.35
CA LEU A 89 -7.85 -15.30 -19.83
C LEU A 89 -8.50 -16.04 -18.66
N ILE A 90 -9.83 -16.06 -18.63
CA ILE A 90 -10.62 -16.87 -17.70
C ILE A 90 -11.38 -17.92 -18.50
N GLU A 91 -11.00 -19.18 -18.32
CA GLU A 91 -11.62 -20.35 -18.95
C GLU A 91 -11.46 -21.58 -18.04
N SER A 92 -12.17 -22.67 -18.35
CA SER A 92 -12.25 -23.89 -17.53
C SER A 92 -11.92 -25.20 -18.28
N SER A 93 -11.59 -25.11 -19.56
CA SER A 93 -11.28 -26.23 -20.45
C SER A 93 -9.81 -26.66 -20.42
N GLY A 94 -8.88 -25.79 -20.02
CA GLY A 94 -7.45 -26.12 -20.00
C GLY A 94 -6.91 -26.31 -21.42
N ILE A 95 -6.74 -25.22 -22.16
CA ILE A 95 -6.30 -25.26 -23.55
C ILE A 95 -4.78 -25.20 -23.65
N ASN A 96 -4.20 -25.75 -24.72
CA ASN A 96 -2.82 -25.46 -25.08
C ASN A 96 -2.71 -23.99 -25.50
N ALA A 97 -1.78 -23.24 -24.91
CA ALA A 97 -1.58 -21.83 -25.18
C ALA A 97 -0.13 -21.40 -24.94
N THR A 98 0.23 -20.25 -25.49
CA THR A 98 1.41 -19.47 -25.09
C THR A 98 0.96 -18.28 -24.25
N ILE A 99 1.53 -18.11 -23.06
CA ILE A 99 1.27 -17.01 -22.14
C ILE A 99 2.55 -16.19 -22.01
N GLU A 100 2.52 -14.96 -22.50
CA GLU A 100 3.65 -14.06 -22.45
C GLU A 100 3.75 -13.36 -21.09
N LYS A 101 4.97 -13.10 -20.62
CA LYS A 101 5.25 -12.25 -19.47
C LYS A 101 6.42 -11.33 -19.80
N TYR A 102 6.14 -10.03 -19.83
CA TYR A 102 7.16 -9.00 -19.95
C TYR A 102 7.97 -8.90 -18.66
N ILE A 103 9.28 -8.84 -18.78
CA ILE A 103 10.23 -8.64 -17.69
C ILE A 103 11.27 -7.61 -18.11
N ALA A 104 11.62 -6.74 -17.17
CA ALA A 104 12.71 -5.80 -17.32
C ALA A 104 14.05 -6.50 -17.06
N GLU A 105 15.11 -6.05 -17.71
CA GLU A 105 16.44 -6.61 -17.49
C GLU A 105 17.12 -6.10 -16.21
N ASP A 106 18.17 -6.83 -15.81
CA ASP A 106 19.09 -6.53 -14.70
C ASP A 106 18.42 -6.29 -13.34
N ILE A 107 17.20 -6.82 -13.18
CA ILE A 107 16.46 -6.83 -11.91
C ILE A 107 15.78 -8.19 -11.72
N TYR A 108 15.54 -8.58 -10.47
CA TYR A 108 14.81 -9.80 -10.16
C TYR A 108 13.30 -9.65 -10.36
N HIS A 109 12.71 -10.61 -11.06
CA HIS A 109 11.27 -10.79 -11.20
C HIS A 109 10.83 -12.03 -10.45
N TYR A 110 9.79 -11.90 -9.63
CA TYR A 110 9.17 -13.05 -8.97
C TYR A 110 8.09 -13.62 -9.90
N LEU A 111 8.35 -14.80 -10.43
CA LEU A 111 7.60 -15.45 -11.50
C LEU A 111 7.00 -16.79 -11.06
N SER A 112 5.88 -17.19 -11.66
CA SER A 112 5.23 -18.49 -11.51
C SER A 112 4.61 -18.92 -12.84
N SER A 113 4.44 -20.24 -13.04
CA SER A 113 3.91 -20.77 -14.29
C SER A 113 2.37 -20.66 -14.37
N PRO A 114 1.81 -19.97 -15.40
CA PRO A 114 0.37 -19.94 -15.68
C PRO A 114 -0.13 -21.16 -16.47
N VAL A 115 0.78 -22.07 -16.85
CA VAL A 115 0.52 -23.30 -17.61
C VAL A 115 1.12 -24.52 -16.90
N ASN A 116 0.59 -25.71 -17.17
CA ASN A 116 1.19 -26.98 -16.78
C ASN A 116 2.36 -27.32 -17.70
N ASP A 117 3.28 -28.13 -17.17
CA ASP A 117 4.42 -28.71 -17.90
C ASP A 117 5.36 -27.68 -18.57
N GLN A 118 5.41 -26.45 -18.05
CA GLN A 118 6.36 -25.45 -18.53
C GLN A 118 7.80 -25.92 -18.29
N ALA A 119 8.57 -26.10 -19.35
CA ALA A 119 9.98 -26.44 -19.26
C ALA A 119 10.82 -25.28 -18.69
N LEU A 120 11.83 -25.61 -17.88
CA LEU A 120 12.81 -24.63 -17.35
C LEU A 120 13.67 -23.97 -18.45
N THR A 121 13.73 -24.57 -19.64
CA THR A 121 14.46 -24.03 -20.81
C THR A 121 13.92 -22.68 -21.31
N ILE A 122 12.79 -22.21 -20.80
CA ILE A 122 12.31 -20.84 -21.03
C ILE A 122 13.32 -19.77 -20.58
N PHE A 123 14.16 -20.08 -19.59
CA PHE A 123 15.16 -19.15 -19.06
C PHE A 123 16.53 -19.23 -19.77
N THR A 124 16.78 -20.23 -20.62
CA THR A 124 18.13 -20.45 -21.20
C THR A 124 18.45 -19.54 -22.40
N ASN A 125 17.48 -18.78 -22.91
CA ASN A 125 17.58 -18.05 -24.19
C ASN A 125 17.51 -16.51 -24.04
N THR A 126 17.74 -15.98 -22.85
CA THR A 126 17.54 -14.54 -22.51
C THR A 126 18.77 -13.66 -22.72
N GLY A 127 19.98 -14.22 -22.87
CA GLY A 127 21.21 -13.44 -23.07
C GLY A 127 22.49 -14.20 -22.75
N ILE A 128 23.63 -13.50 -22.70
CA ILE A 128 24.89 -14.03 -22.14
C ILE A 128 24.71 -14.01 -20.62
N ALA A 129 24.78 -15.18 -19.97
CA ALA A 129 24.59 -15.33 -18.53
C ALA A 129 25.48 -14.37 -17.73
N HIS A 130 24.90 -13.64 -16.77
CA HIS A 130 25.62 -12.72 -15.88
C HIS A 130 26.35 -13.47 -14.74
N THR A 131 26.95 -14.63 -15.03
CA THR A 131 27.27 -15.77 -14.14
C THR A 131 26.18 -16.84 -14.07
N ASP A 132 26.54 -18.07 -13.69
CA ASP A 132 25.74 -19.30 -13.84
C ASP A 132 24.42 -19.34 -13.04
N PHE A 133 24.14 -18.33 -12.20
CA PHE A 133 23.05 -18.31 -11.22
C PHE A 133 22.10 -17.14 -11.44
N ASP A 134 20.91 -17.40 -11.98
CA ASP A 134 19.94 -16.35 -12.32
C ASP A 134 18.48 -16.72 -12.00
N LEU A 135 18.23 -18.00 -11.65
CA LEU A 135 16.91 -18.55 -11.35
C LEU A 135 16.96 -19.25 -10.00
N PHE A 136 16.19 -18.74 -9.04
CA PHE A 136 16.13 -19.28 -7.69
C PHE A 136 14.70 -19.63 -7.31
N TYR A 137 14.54 -20.58 -6.41
CA TYR A 137 13.29 -20.76 -5.66
C TYR A 137 13.59 -20.65 -4.17
N TYR A 138 12.62 -20.21 -3.40
CA TYR A 138 12.77 -20.10 -1.95
C TYR A 138 12.42 -21.42 -1.30
N ARG A 139 13.34 -21.96 -0.50
CA ARG A 139 13.14 -23.19 0.26
C ARG A 139 13.19 -22.89 1.74
N GLU A 140 12.04 -22.99 2.39
CA GLU A 140 11.92 -22.75 3.83
C GLU A 140 12.51 -23.93 4.62
N ALA A 141 12.12 -25.16 4.27
CA ALA A 141 12.65 -26.37 4.90
C ALA A 141 13.97 -26.84 4.25
N CYS A 142 15.10 -26.27 4.66
CA CYS A 142 16.44 -26.68 4.20
C CYS A 142 17.08 -27.73 5.13
N ASN A 143 17.37 -28.92 4.58
CA ASN A 143 17.95 -30.03 5.34
C ASN A 143 19.48 -29.94 5.53
N PHE A 144 20.14 -28.88 5.06
CA PHE A 144 21.60 -28.73 5.11
C PHE A 144 22.10 -27.90 6.31
N GLY A 145 21.26 -27.71 7.34
CA GLY A 145 21.64 -27.05 8.59
C GLY A 145 21.72 -25.51 8.55
N GLY A 146 21.37 -24.89 7.42
CA GLY A 146 21.45 -23.42 7.23
C GLY A 146 20.14 -22.65 7.39
N GLY A 147 18.99 -23.33 7.54
CA GLY A 147 17.68 -22.67 7.62
C GLY A 147 17.11 -22.27 6.25
N PRO A 148 15.99 -21.53 6.24
CA PRO A 148 15.36 -21.03 5.01
C PRO A 148 16.36 -20.32 4.09
N ALA A 149 16.35 -20.67 2.80
CA ALA A 149 17.32 -20.13 1.84
C ALA A 149 16.78 -20.05 0.42
N TRP A 150 17.36 -19.14 -0.36
CA TRP A 150 17.26 -19.16 -1.82
C TRP A 150 18.11 -20.29 -2.39
N ILE A 151 17.49 -21.14 -3.20
CA ILE A 151 18.13 -22.29 -3.82
C ILE A 151 18.17 -22.07 -5.32
N ASP A 152 19.35 -22.19 -5.91
CA ASP A 152 19.52 -22.18 -7.35
C ASP A 152 18.74 -23.34 -7.99
N ALA A 153 17.99 -23.03 -9.05
CA ALA A 153 17.23 -23.99 -9.82
C ALA A 153 18.11 -24.81 -10.80
N GLY A 154 19.43 -24.57 -10.82
CA GLY A 154 20.41 -25.35 -11.57
C GLY A 154 20.56 -24.89 -13.03
N ASP A 155 21.03 -25.78 -13.90
CA ASP A 155 21.42 -25.43 -15.28
C ASP A 155 20.25 -25.04 -16.22
N LYS A 156 19.00 -25.09 -15.74
CA LYS A 156 17.76 -24.77 -16.48
C LYS A 156 17.58 -25.58 -17.78
N THR A 157 18.38 -26.63 -18.01
CA THR A 157 18.36 -27.41 -19.25
C THR A 157 17.39 -28.59 -19.23
N SER A 158 16.92 -28.97 -18.04
CA SER A 158 15.97 -30.06 -17.83
C SER A 158 15.03 -29.76 -16.66
N GLY A 159 13.86 -30.40 -16.66
CA GLY A 159 12.83 -30.21 -15.64
C GLY A 159 11.74 -29.21 -16.04
N ILE A 160 10.76 -29.08 -15.15
CA ILE A 160 9.59 -28.23 -15.33
C ILE A 160 9.42 -27.29 -14.15
N LEU A 161 8.80 -26.14 -14.38
CA LEU A 161 8.32 -25.27 -13.31
C LEU A 161 7.19 -25.96 -12.55
N GLU A 162 7.27 -25.95 -11.23
CA GLU A 162 6.20 -26.46 -10.38
C GLU A 162 5.05 -25.43 -10.32
N VAL A 163 3.84 -25.89 -10.60
CA VAL A 163 2.66 -25.01 -10.61
C VAL A 163 2.36 -24.49 -9.21
N GLY A 164 2.21 -23.16 -9.09
CA GLY A 164 1.95 -22.46 -7.83
C GLY A 164 3.20 -22.20 -6.98
N LEU A 165 4.36 -22.73 -7.35
CA LEU A 165 5.66 -22.34 -6.79
C LEU A 165 6.12 -21.04 -7.47
N GLY A 166 6.62 -20.09 -6.67
CA GLY A 166 7.26 -18.91 -7.24
C GLY A 166 8.79 -19.09 -7.36
N TYR A 167 9.35 -18.37 -8.31
CA TYR A 167 10.77 -18.36 -8.66
C TYR A 167 11.24 -16.92 -8.78
N ALA A 168 12.45 -16.61 -8.30
CA ALA A 168 13.10 -15.33 -8.56
C ALA A 168 14.00 -15.48 -9.78
N TYR A 169 13.82 -14.62 -10.78
CA TYR A 169 14.59 -14.66 -12.00
C TYR A 169 15.10 -13.27 -12.39
N ALA A 170 16.40 -13.14 -12.60
CA ALA A 170 17.02 -11.96 -13.20
C ALA A 170 17.73 -12.37 -14.49
N TYR A 171 18.03 -11.42 -15.37
CA TYR A 171 18.87 -11.70 -16.53
C TYR A 171 19.53 -10.42 -17.01
N THR A 172 20.66 -10.57 -17.70
CA THR A 172 21.29 -9.47 -18.43
C THR A 172 21.39 -9.81 -19.89
N LYS A 173 21.13 -8.84 -20.76
CA LYS A 173 21.24 -9.03 -22.20
C LYS A 173 22.14 -7.95 -22.80
N SER A 174 23.01 -8.35 -23.73
CA SER A 174 23.85 -7.40 -24.46
C SER A 174 22.98 -6.30 -25.09
N GLY A 175 23.29 -5.04 -24.79
CA GLY A 175 22.56 -3.88 -25.31
C GLY A 175 21.45 -3.38 -24.40
N ASN A 176 21.36 -3.89 -23.19
CA ASN A 176 20.48 -3.42 -22.14
C ASN A 176 18.98 -3.38 -22.55
N SER A 177 18.39 -4.55 -22.85
CA SER A 177 17.02 -4.64 -23.39
C SER A 177 16.12 -5.63 -22.63
N ASP A 178 14.96 -5.10 -22.24
CA ASP A 178 13.81 -5.84 -21.71
C ASP A 178 13.36 -6.97 -22.63
N THR A 179 12.68 -7.98 -22.08
CA THR A 179 12.27 -9.16 -22.83
C THR A 179 10.91 -9.69 -22.40
N THR A 180 10.39 -10.63 -23.19
CA THR A 180 9.11 -11.28 -22.92
C THR A 180 9.33 -12.79 -22.91
N LEU A 181 9.09 -13.41 -21.75
CA LEU A 181 9.10 -14.86 -21.59
C LEU A 181 7.80 -15.44 -22.15
N SER A 182 7.87 -16.60 -22.80
CA SER A 182 6.72 -17.25 -23.44
C SER A 182 6.42 -18.61 -22.81
N PHE A 183 5.59 -18.61 -21.77
CA PHE A 183 5.16 -19.83 -21.09
C PHE A 183 4.26 -20.64 -22.03
N SER A 184 4.62 -21.87 -22.38
CA SER A 184 3.92 -22.68 -23.37
C SER A 184 3.54 -24.03 -22.79
N GLY A 185 2.24 -24.31 -22.76
CA GLY A 185 1.71 -25.53 -22.16
C GLY A 185 0.19 -25.50 -22.11
N THR A 186 -0.40 -26.40 -21.32
CA THR A 186 -1.85 -26.40 -21.06
C THR A 186 -2.18 -25.39 -19.96
N THR A 187 -3.12 -24.48 -20.20
CA THR A 187 -3.51 -23.46 -19.21
C THR A 187 -3.98 -24.09 -17.90
N ASN A 188 -3.50 -23.52 -16.79
CA ASN A 188 -3.92 -23.93 -15.46
C ASN A 188 -5.35 -23.46 -15.18
N THR A 189 -6.18 -24.36 -14.66
CA THR A 189 -7.57 -24.08 -14.27
C THR A 189 -7.95 -24.93 -13.05
N GLY A 190 -9.08 -24.63 -12.43
CA GLY A 190 -9.57 -25.42 -11.29
C GLY A 190 -8.89 -25.03 -9.99
N THR A 191 -8.87 -25.93 -9.01
CA THR A 191 -8.20 -25.69 -7.72
C THR A 191 -6.78 -26.24 -7.76
N ILE A 192 -5.81 -25.42 -7.38
CA ILE A 192 -4.39 -25.75 -7.33
C ILE A 192 -3.92 -25.53 -5.90
N THR A 193 -3.29 -26.54 -5.31
CA THR A 193 -2.81 -26.48 -3.93
C THR A 193 -1.30 -26.58 -3.91
N LYS A 194 -0.64 -25.63 -3.23
CA LYS A 194 0.81 -25.61 -3.06
C LYS A 194 1.15 -25.81 -1.58
N PRO A 195 1.88 -26.89 -1.22
CA PRO A 195 2.40 -27.05 0.14
C PRO A 195 3.30 -25.89 0.55
N ILE A 196 3.17 -25.44 1.80
CA ILE A 196 4.02 -24.43 2.43
C ILE A 196 4.48 -24.94 3.80
N THR A 197 5.62 -24.45 4.28
CA THR A 197 6.25 -24.98 5.50
C THR A 197 6.60 -23.88 6.51
N TYR A 198 6.64 -24.29 7.78
CA TYR A 198 7.19 -23.55 8.92
C TYR A 198 8.10 -24.51 9.68
N THR A 199 9.39 -24.22 9.75
CA THR A 199 10.43 -25.11 10.27
C THR A 199 11.32 -24.44 11.30
N TYR A 200 10.69 -23.82 12.31
CA TYR A 200 11.42 -23.23 13.44
C TYR A 200 12.48 -24.17 14.02
N ASN A 201 13.70 -23.66 14.09
CA ASN A 201 14.82 -24.35 14.69
C ASN A 201 15.72 -23.36 15.44
N ALA A 202 15.71 -23.45 16.78
CA ALA A 202 16.48 -22.59 17.67
C ALA A 202 18.00 -22.71 17.50
N ASP A 203 18.50 -23.84 16.96
CA ASP A 203 19.92 -24.03 16.66
C ASP A 203 20.37 -23.23 15.43
N ILE A 204 19.42 -22.82 14.58
CA ILE A 204 19.66 -22.02 13.37
C ILE A 204 19.46 -20.54 13.67
N SER A 205 18.32 -20.18 14.26
CA SER A 205 18.02 -18.81 14.68
C SER A 205 17.02 -18.84 15.83
N THR A 206 17.27 -17.99 16.84
CA THR A 206 16.29 -17.75 17.91
C THR A 206 15.20 -16.76 17.50
N ASP A 207 15.40 -16.04 16.40
CA ASP A 207 14.38 -15.15 15.83
C ASP A 207 13.35 -15.99 15.07
N THR A 208 12.14 -16.09 15.62
CA THR A 208 11.04 -16.86 15.03
C THR A 208 10.53 -16.27 13.71
N SER A 209 10.78 -14.99 13.44
CA SER A 209 10.38 -14.32 12.18
C SER A 209 11.21 -14.76 10.97
N TYR A 210 12.33 -15.45 11.23
CA TYR A 210 13.19 -16.03 10.21
C TYR A 210 12.57 -17.23 9.48
N PHE A 211 11.58 -17.89 10.08
CA PHE A 211 10.98 -19.13 9.58
C PHE A 211 9.54 -18.91 9.09
N GLY A 212 9.04 -19.78 8.19
CA GLY A 212 7.64 -19.70 7.72
C GLY A 212 7.41 -18.95 6.42
N TRP A 213 8.44 -18.33 5.85
CA TRP A 213 8.36 -17.66 4.56
C TRP A 213 8.28 -18.68 3.42
N ASN A 214 7.38 -18.47 2.48
CA ASN A 214 7.21 -19.35 1.32
C ASN A 214 6.94 -18.50 0.08
N LEU A 215 7.70 -18.76 -0.99
CA LEU A 215 7.48 -18.11 -2.28
C LEU A 215 6.45 -18.89 -3.08
N VAL A 216 5.27 -18.31 -3.28
CA VAL A 216 4.19 -18.89 -4.07
C VAL A 216 3.86 -17.95 -5.21
N GLY A 217 3.09 -18.39 -6.21
CA GLY A 217 2.71 -17.47 -7.28
C GLY A 217 1.42 -17.81 -7.97
N ASN A 218 0.86 -16.80 -8.64
CA ASN A 218 -0.40 -16.93 -9.36
C ASN A 218 -0.26 -18.00 -10.45
N PRO A 219 -0.97 -19.13 -10.34
CA PRO A 219 -0.83 -20.22 -11.28
C PRO A 219 -1.74 -20.04 -12.50
N TYR A 220 -2.59 -19.01 -12.59
CA TYR A 220 -3.60 -18.90 -13.64
C TYR A 220 -3.18 -17.96 -14.78
N PRO A 221 -3.69 -18.16 -16.01
CA PRO A 221 -3.54 -17.20 -17.12
C PRO A 221 -4.43 -15.95 -16.97
N SER A 222 -4.82 -15.62 -15.73
CA SER A 222 -5.60 -14.44 -15.36
C SER A 222 -5.06 -13.88 -14.05
N ARG A 223 -5.35 -12.61 -13.77
CA ARG A 223 -5.08 -12.03 -12.45
C ARG A 223 -5.89 -12.76 -11.38
N ILE A 224 -5.40 -12.72 -10.15
CA ILE A 224 -6.17 -13.17 -8.98
C ILE A 224 -6.40 -12.03 -7.98
N ASN A 225 -7.57 -12.03 -7.36
CA ASN A 225 -7.92 -11.10 -6.29
C ASN A 225 -7.23 -11.52 -4.98
N ALA A 226 -6.35 -10.67 -4.46
CA ALA A 226 -5.57 -10.94 -3.26
C ALA A 226 -6.44 -10.98 -1.98
N THR A 227 -7.54 -10.22 -1.93
CA THR A 227 -8.51 -10.29 -0.81
C THR A 227 -9.15 -11.68 -0.75
N THR A 228 -9.60 -12.20 -1.88
CA THR A 228 -10.18 -13.56 -1.96
C THR A 228 -9.12 -14.60 -1.59
N PHE A 229 -7.90 -14.46 -2.11
CA PHE A 229 -6.79 -15.36 -1.77
C PHE A 229 -6.51 -15.41 -0.26
N ILE A 230 -6.37 -14.26 0.42
CA ILE A 230 -6.14 -14.20 1.88
C ILE A 230 -7.32 -14.77 2.67
N ASN A 231 -8.55 -14.52 2.24
CA ASN A 231 -9.73 -15.01 2.95
C ASN A 231 -9.90 -16.53 2.84
N ASP A 232 -9.56 -17.11 1.70
CA ASP A 232 -9.65 -18.55 1.47
C ASP A 232 -8.47 -19.32 2.12
N ASN A 233 -7.36 -18.63 2.44
CA ASN A 233 -6.15 -19.22 3.03
C ASN A 233 -5.91 -18.75 4.46
N SER A 234 -6.73 -19.24 5.41
CA SER A 234 -6.62 -18.87 6.83
C SER A 234 -5.34 -19.35 7.55
N ASN A 235 -4.54 -20.18 6.90
CA ASN A 235 -3.29 -20.76 7.41
C ASN A 235 -2.05 -19.90 7.15
N ILE A 236 -2.20 -18.75 6.50
CA ILE A 236 -1.13 -17.78 6.31
C ILE A 236 -1.42 -16.51 7.08
N TYR A 237 -0.37 -15.72 7.31
CA TYR A 237 -0.55 -14.32 7.65
C TYR A 237 -1.17 -13.57 6.47
N GLY A 238 -2.07 -12.63 6.77
CA GLY A 238 -2.90 -11.97 5.77
C GLY A 238 -2.19 -10.85 5.00
N THR A 239 -0.87 -10.73 5.13
CA THR A 239 -0.03 -9.79 4.38
C THR A 239 0.80 -10.52 3.35
N LEU A 240 0.76 -10.04 2.12
CA LEU A 240 1.50 -10.52 0.96
C LEU A 240 2.66 -9.58 0.67
N TYR A 241 3.78 -10.16 0.25
CA TYR A 241 5.04 -9.44 0.06
C TYR A 241 5.54 -9.62 -1.37
N PHE A 242 5.68 -8.52 -2.09
CA PHE A 242 6.11 -8.46 -3.48
C PHE A 242 7.48 -7.82 -3.56
N TRP A 243 8.41 -8.44 -4.29
CA TRP A 243 9.71 -7.83 -4.50
C TRP A 243 9.57 -6.57 -5.35
N ASP A 244 10.06 -5.44 -4.83
CA ASP A 244 10.03 -4.13 -5.49
C ASP A 244 11.46 -3.64 -5.67
N GLU A 245 12.01 -3.94 -6.85
CA GLU A 245 13.40 -3.65 -7.19
C GLU A 245 13.57 -2.25 -7.79
N ALA A 246 14.29 -1.39 -7.08
CA ALA A 246 14.49 0.00 -7.43
C ALA A 246 15.81 0.22 -8.19
N GLY A 247 15.91 -0.39 -9.37
CA GLY A 247 17.09 -0.31 -10.23
C GLY A 247 18.29 -1.16 -9.76
N THR A 248 18.63 -1.13 -8.47
CA THR A 248 19.60 -2.05 -7.86
C THR A 248 19.07 -2.61 -6.54
N ILE A 249 19.58 -3.79 -6.16
CA ILE A 249 19.20 -4.46 -4.90
C ILE A 249 19.42 -3.59 -3.64
N GLU A 250 20.33 -2.61 -3.68
CA GLU A 250 20.66 -1.73 -2.55
C GLU A 250 19.52 -0.76 -2.19
N TYR A 251 18.76 -0.31 -3.19
CA TYR A 251 17.60 0.57 -3.02
C TYR A 251 16.28 -0.21 -2.97
N SER A 252 16.35 -1.54 -3.09
CA SER A 252 15.18 -2.40 -3.19
C SER A 252 14.63 -2.79 -1.82
N ASP A 253 13.32 -3.03 -1.76
CA ASP A 253 12.66 -3.58 -0.58
C ASP A 253 11.39 -4.32 -1.01
N TYR A 254 10.72 -4.98 -0.09
CA TYR A 254 9.41 -5.58 -0.38
C TYR A 254 8.30 -4.53 -0.31
N ALA A 255 7.58 -4.39 -1.40
CA ALA A 255 6.25 -3.81 -1.38
C ALA A 255 5.27 -4.78 -0.72
N THR A 256 4.37 -4.28 0.13
CA THR A 256 3.47 -5.15 0.91
C THR A 256 2.01 -4.80 0.67
N TRP A 257 1.15 -5.80 0.79
CA TRP A 257 -0.28 -5.64 0.62
C TRP A 257 -1.10 -6.57 1.51
N ASN A 258 -2.13 -6.01 2.15
CA ASN A 258 -3.16 -6.77 2.84
C ASN A 258 -4.53 -6.08 2.65
N ILE A 259 -5.56 -6.49 3.40
CA ILE A 259 -6.91 -5.92 3.24
C ILE A 259 -6.96 -4.43 3.61
N SER A 260 -6.05 -3.97 4.47
CA SER A 260 -5.91 -2.56 4.84
C SER A 260 -5.39 -1.72 3.69
N GLY A 261 -4.51 -2.23 2.82
CA GLY A 261 -4.03 -1.54 1.63
C GLY A 261 -2.63 -1.99 1.19
N GLY A 262 -1.99 -1.22 0.32
CA GLY A 262 -0.65 -1.49 -0.18
C GLY A 262 0.34 -0.36 0.09
N VAL A 263 1.60 -0.72 0.36
CA VAL A 263 2.74 0.20 0.51
C VAL A 263 3.85 -0.21 -0.46
N ALA A 264 4.56 0.78 -1.01
CA ALA A 264 5.76 0.54 -1.80
C ALA A 264 6.93 0.08 -0.92
N GLY A 265 7.91 -0.58 -1.53
CA GLY A 265 9.17 -0.95 -0.88
C GLY A 265 10.24 0.08 -1.22
N GLY A 266 10.87 -0.09 -2.38
CA GLY A 266 11.98 0.72 -2.89
C GLY A 266 11.57 1.92 -3.74
N GLY A 267 10.32 2.40 -3.64
CA GLY A 267 9.83 3.52 -4.44
C GLY A 267 9.11 3.14 -5.73
N GLY A 268 8.82 1.84 -5.93
CA GLY A 268 7.92 1.39 -6.98
C GLY A 268 6.44 1.64 -6.65
N ASN A 269 5.55 1.12 -7.50
CA ASN A 269 4.11 1.28 -7.30
C ASN A 269 3.62 0.34 -6.18
N PRO A 270 2.87 0.84 -5.18
CA PRO A 270 2.24 0.00 -4.18
C PRO A 270 1.34 -1.07 -4.82
N PRO A 271 1.29 -2.31 -4.31
CA PRO A 271 0.42 -3.33 -4.86
C PRO A 271 -1.04 -2.91 -4.66
N ASN A 272 -1.90 -3.29 -5.60
CA ASN A 272 -3.28 -2.78 -5.66
C ASN A 272 -4.35 -3.84 -5.32
N GLY A 273 -3.93 -5.00 -4.80
CA GLY A 273 -4.82 -6.10 -4.45
C GLY A 273 -5.15 -7.07 -5.59
N PHE A 274 -4.48 -6.93 -6.73
CA PHE A 274 -4.51 -7.89 -7.83
C PHE A 274 -3.11 -8.44 -8.07
N ILE A 275 -2.98 -9.76 -8.05
CA ILE A 275 -1.73 -10.44 -8.37
C ILE A 275 -1.76 -10.78 -9.86
N ASP A 276 -0.79 -10.26 -10.60
CA ASP A 276 -0.79 -10.32 -12.07
C ASP A 276 -0.54 -11.74 -12.59
N VAL A 277 -0.77 -11.97 -13.89
CA VAL A 277 -0.50 -13.26 -14.53
C VAL A 277 0.96 -13.65 -14.33
N GLY A 278 1.19 -14.85 -13.80
CA GLY A 278 2.53 -15.38 -13.54
C GLY A 278 3.36 -14.61 -12.52
N GLN A 279 2.77 -13.70 -11.72
CA GLN A 279 3.49 -13.01 -10.66
C GLN A 279 3.55 -13.86 -9.38
N ALA A 280 4.74 -13.96 -8.79
CA ALA A 280 4.96 -14.59 -7.50
C ALA A 280 5.13 -13.58 -6.36
N PHE A 281 4.88 -14.04 -5.14
CA PHE A 281 4.87 -13.25 -3.91
C PHE A 281 5.17 -14.14 -2.70
N MET A 282 5.77 -13.55 -1.67
CA MET A 282 6.05 -14.23 -0.42
C MET A 282 4.79 -14.23 0.47
N VAL A 283 4.54 -15.38 1.09
CA VAL A 283 3.58 -15.55 2.18
C VAL A 283 4.29 -16.06 3.42
N HIS A 284 3.77 -15.76 4.59
CA HIS A 284 4.27 -16.30 5.85
C HIS A 284 3.22 -17.23 6.48
N THR A 285 3.63 -18.39 6.97
CA THR A 285 2.77 -19.27 7.77
C THR A 285 3.38 -19.52 9.14
N THR A 286 2.54 -19.65 10.16
CA THR A 286 2.94 -20.07 11.52
C THR A 286 2.55 -21.52 11.80
N THR A 287 1.88 -22.18 10.86
CA THR A 287 1.41 -23.55 11.01
C THR A 287 2.34 -24.50 10.29
N THR A 288 2.72 -25.58 10.97
CA THR A 288 3.52 -26.65 10.39
C THR A 288 2.69 -27.45 9.37
N SER A 289 3.32 -27.90 8.28
CA SER A 289 2.74 -28.82 7.30
C SER A 289 1.37 -28.41 6.73
N THR A 290 1.29 -27.21 6.17
CA THR A 290 0.05 -26.67 5.59
C THR A 290 0.20 -26.43 4.09
N SER A 291 -0.80 -25.84 3.45
CA SER A 291 -0.79 -25.50 2.03
C SER A 291 -1.56 -24.23 1.74
N VAL A 292 -1.20 -23.49 0.69
CA VAL A 292 -2.09 -22.50 0.10
C VAL A 292 -2.91 -23.13 -1.03
N SER A 293 -4.14 -22.69 -1.18
CA SER A 293 -5.05 -23.07 -2.25
C SER A 293 -5.34 -21.86 -3.14
N PHE A 294 -5.10 -22.03 -4.42
CA PHE A 294 -5.59 -21.18 -5.49
C PHE A 294 -6.86 -21.82 -6.06
N ASN A 295 -7.93 -21.06 -6.21
CA ASN A 295 -9.16 -21.58 -6.82
C ASN A 295 -9.73 -20.60 -7.86
N ASN A 296 -10.64 -21.09 -8.71
CA ASN A 296 -11.21 -20.29 -9.80
C ASN A 296 -11.99 -19.04 -9.33
N ASN A 297 -12.52 -19.01 -8.09
CA ASN A 297 -13.25 -17.83 -7.58
C ASN A 297 -12.32 -16.64 -7.35
N MET A 298 -11.00 -16.87 -7.28
CA MET A 298 -10.01 -15.80 -7.16
C MET A 298 -9.75 -15.11 -8.50
N ARG A 299 -10.06 -15.75 -9.64
CA ARG A 299 -9.66 -15.28 -10.97
C ARG A 299 -10.49 -14.07 -11.40
N VAL A 300 -9.80 -13.02 -11.83
CA VAL A 300 -10.39 -11.74 -12.26
C VAL A 300 -9.64 -11.15 -13.46
N HIS A 301 -10.29 -10.28 -14.23
CA HIS A 301 -9.67 -9.62 -15.38
C HIS A 301 -9.07 -8.25 -15.05
N ASN A 302 -9.83 -7.46 -14.30
CA ASN A 302 -9.64 -6.03 -14.15
C ASN A 302 -9.32 -5.63 -12.71
N THR A 303 -8.66 -4.48 -12.61
CA THR A 303 -8.45 -3.68 -11.40
C THR A 303 -9.66 -2.82 -11.03
N ALA A 304 -10.73 -2.86 -11.83
CA ALA A 304 -11.87 -1.97 -11.65
C ALA A 304 -12.61 -2.32 -10.35
N GLN A 305 -12.32 -1.54 -9.31
CA GLN A 305 -13.09 -1.51 -8.08
C GLN A 305 -14.55 -1.32 -8.44
N PHE A 306 -15.39 -2.25 -7.99
CA PHE A 306 -16.81 -2.00 -7.96
C PHE A 306 -17.03 -0.79 -7.03
N PHE A 307 -17.49 0.35 -7.55
CA PHE A 307 -17.71 1.59 -6.79
C PHE A 307 -18.72 1.47 -5.63
N LYS A 308 -19.26 0.26 -5.38
CA LYS A 308 -20.22 -0.05 -4.31
C LYS A 308 -19.74 -1.15 -3.37
N GLU A 309 -18.47 -1.55 -3.38
CA GLU A 309 -17.94 -2.30 -2.25
C GLU A 309 -17.64 -1.33 -1.10
N ASN A 310 -18.65 -1.20 -0.23
CA ASN A 310 -18.59 -0.53 1.06
C ASN A 310 -17.51 -1.17 1.94
N LYS A 311 -16.29 -0.68 1.83
CA LYS A 311 -15.45 -0.55 3.01
C LYS A 311 -15.02 0.91 3.10
N ASP A 312 -15.59 1.63 4.06
CA ASP A 312 -15.18 2.99 4.43
C ASP A 312 -13.81 2.94 5.14
N ILE A 313 -12.80 2.47 4.42
CA ILE A 313 -11.43 2.40 4.90
C ILE A 313 -10.81 3.77 4.70
N LYS A 314 -10.41 4.41 5.79
CA LYS A 314 -9.65 5.66 5.75
C LYS A 314 -8.17 5.31 5.77
N ARG A 315 -7.38 5.82 4.84
CA ARG A 315 -5.96 5.46 4.68
C ARG A 315 -5.10 6.68 4.77
N PHE A 316 -4.12 6.64 5.66
CA PHE A 316 -3.08 7.65 5.74
C PHE A 316 -1.75 6.99 5.42
N LYS A 317 -1.12 7.44 4.34
CA LYS A 317 0.15 6.90 3.87
C LYS A 317 1.22 7.98 3.95
N ILE A 318 2.34 7.61 4.54
CA ILE A 318 3.50 8.49 4.71
C ILE A 318 4.76 7.72 4.28
N SER A 319 5.66 8.42 3.61
CA SER A 319 6.98 7.91 3.24
C SER A 319 8.08 8.67 3.95
N VAL A 320 9.27 8.07 3.99
CA VAL A 320 10.52 8.73 4.35
C VAL A 320 11.53 8.53 3.24
N GLU A 321 12.28 9.57 2.95
CA GLU A 321 13.40 9.54 2.01
C GLU A 321 14.62 10.26 2.62
N ASN A 322 15.83 9.78 2.35
CA ASN A 322 17.07 10.48 2.73
C ASN A 322 17.75 11.15 1.52
N GLU A 323 18.80 11.94 1.76
CA GLU A 323 19.55 12.65 0.69
C GLU A 323 20.23 11.72 -0.34
N GLU A 324 20.38 10.44 -0.02
CA GLU A 324 20.97 9.41 -0.90
C GLU A 324 19.91 8.70 -1.76
N GLY A 325 18.63 9.03 -1.59
CA GLY A 325 17.50 8.46 -2.33
C GLY A 325 16.97 7.14 -1.77
N TYR A 326 17.38 6.72 -0.56
CA TYR A 326 16.75 5.59 0.11
C TYR A 326 15.33 5.96 0.51
N TYR A 327 14.36 5.14 0.09
CA TYR A 327 12.94 5.43 0.21
C TYR A 327 12.19 4.30 0.92
N ASN A 328 11.19 4.63 1.73
CA ASN A 328 10.29 3.64 2.31
C ASN A 328 8.92 4.19 2.71
N GLU A 329 7.88 3.36 2.67
CA GLU A 329 6.49 3.72 3.01
C GLU A 329 5.92 2.96 4.21
N THR A 330 4.99 3.60 4.93
CA THR A 330 4.07 2.92 5.84
C THR A 330 2.63 3.40 5.66
N LEU A 331 1.67 2.55 6.01
CA LEU A 331 0.23 2.79 5.90
C LEU A 331 -0.46 2.59 7.24
N ILE A 332 -1.26 3.59 7.63
CA ILE A 332 -2.23 3.49 8.73
C ILE A 332 -3.63 3.47 8.12
N ALA A 333 -4.42 2.44 8.41
CA ALA A 333 -5.77 2.26 7.91
C ALA A 333 -6.78 2.16 9.05
N PHE A 334 -7.87 2.94 8.99
CA PHE A 334 -8.99 2.87 9.93
C PHE A 334 -10.17 2.15 9.26
N LEU A 335 -10.59 1.02 9.82
CA LEU A 335 -11.62 0.16 9.24
C LEU A 335 -12.33 -0.71 10.29
N GLU A 336 -13.53 -1.18 9.96
CA GLU A 336 -14.26 -2.10 10.84
C GLU A 336 -13.61 -3.49 10.91
N GLY A 337 -13.72 -4.12 12.09
CA GLY A 337 -13.23 -5.49 12.32
C GLY A 337 -11.78 -5.59 12.80
N THR A 338 -11.14 -4.46 13.09
CA THR A 338 -9.79 -4.36 13.68
C THR A 338 -9.84 -3.93 15.14
N THR A 339 -8.71 -4.06 15.81
CA THR A 339 -8.43 -3.79 17.20
C THR A 339 -7.22 -2.84 17.32
N ASN A 340 -6.85 -2.45 18.54
CA ASN A 340 -5.62 -1.69 18.78
C ASN A 340 -4.37 -2.59 18.86
N GLY A 341 -4.57 -3.92 18.87
CA GLY A 341 -3.54 -4.94 18.86
C GLY A 341 -3.33 -5.53 17.46
N PHE A 342 -2.69 -6.70 17.38
CA PHE A 342 -2.38 -7.35 16.12
C PHE A 342 -3.60 -8.05 15.52
N ASP A 343 -3.94 -7.68 14.29
CA ASP A 343 -4.98 -8.25 13.46
C ASP A 343 -4.41 -8.81 12.16
N ASN A 344 -4.31 -10.15 12.10
CA ASN A 344 -3.64 -10.89 11.03
C ASN A 344 -3.92 -10.44 9.58
N LYS A 345 -5.15 -10.04 9.27
CA LYS A 345 -5.56 -9.67 7.89
C LYS A 345 -5.33 -8.19 7.55
N TYR A 346 -4.96 -7.40 8.55
CA TYR A 346 -5.02 -5.95 8.50
C TYR A 346 -3.70 -5.30 8.90
N ASP A 347 -2.88 -6.00 9.68
CA ASP A 347 -1.52 -5.61 10.03
C ASP A 347 -0.48 -6.39 9.22
N GLY A 348 0.54 -5.69 8.74
CA GLY A 348 1.63 -6.24 7.94
C GLY A 348 2.97 -5.97 8.58
N LEU A 349 3.67 -7.03 8.99
CA LEU A 349 5.02 -6.92 9.54
C LEU A 349 5.97 -6.24 8.55
N LYS A 350 6.85 -5.38 9.04
CA LYS A 350 7.87 -4.69 8.24
C LYS A 350 9.01 -5.66 7.91
N PRO A 351 9.23 -6.01 6.63
CA PRO A 351 10.43 -6.74 6.24
C PRO A 351 11.59 -5.74 6.28
N LYS A 352 12.45 -5.83 7.29
CA LYS A 352 13.63 -4.95 7.45
C LYS A 352 14.82 -5.49 6.65
N LEU A 353 14.63 -5.70 5.36
CA LEU A 353 15.65 -6.30 4.49
C LEU A 353 16.55 -5.25 3.82
N ASN A 354 16.08 -4.01 3.71
CA ASN A 354 16.92 -2.87 3.38
C ASN A 354 17.61 -2.35 4.67
N SER A 355 18.94 -2.45 4.74
CA SER A 355 19.71 -2.01 5.92
C SER A 355 19.89 -0.49 6.00
N ASN A 356 19.60 0.23 4.93
CA ASN A 356 19.82 1.67 4.82
C ASN A 356 18.61 2.48 5.30
N ILE A 357 17.40 1.93 5.14
CA ILE A 357 16.18 2.60 5.59
C ILE A 357 15.05 1.61 5.89
N ALA A 358 14.31 1.86 6.97
CA ALA A 358 13.00 1.24 7.19
C ALA A 358 12.07 2.24 7.88
N LEU A 359 10.84 2.38 7.38
CA LEU A 359 9.77 3.13 8.03
C LEU A 359 8.67 2.18 8.49
N TYR A 360 8.24 2.34 9.73
CA TYR A 360 7.25 1.45 10.32
C TYR A 360 6.45 2.14 11.41
N THR A 361 5.38 1.47 11.80
CA THR A 361 4.55 1.81 12.96
C THR A 361 4.78 0.78 14.07
N LYS A 362 4.50 1.19 15.31
CA LYS A 362 4.29 0.26 16.43
C LYS A 362 2.80 0.16 16.72
N LEU A 363 2.31 -1.05 17.01
CA LEU A 363 0.93 -1.23 17.46
C LEU A 363 0.63 -0.40 18.70
N VAL A 364 -0.63 0.06 18.83
CA VAL A 364 -1.06 0.85 19.98
C VAL A 364 -0.96 0.04 21.27
N GLU A 365 -1.31 -1.24 21.23
CA GLU A 365 -1.13 -2.18 22.35
C GLU A 365 0.29 -2.76 22.44
N ASN A 366 1.17 -2.43 21.49
CA ASN A 366 2.60 -2.80 21.39
C ASN A 366 2.92 -4.27 21.74
N ASP A 367 3.15 -5.08 20.72
CA ASP A 367 3.59 -6.48 20.83
C ASP A 367 5.10 -6.67 20.63
N GLY A 368 5.85 -5.57 20.46
CA GLY A 368 7.28 -5.56 20.21
C GLY A 368 7.69 -5.62 18.73
N TYR A 369 6.78 -5.91 17.80
CA TYR A 369 7.07 -5.98 16.37
C TYR A 369 6.91 -4.63 15.66
N ASP A 370 7.40 -4.56 14.43
CA ASP A 370 7.35 -3.38 13.56
C ASP A 370 6.46 -3.65 12.35
N TYR A 371 5.64 -2.67 11.98
CA TYR A 371 4.57 -2.85 11.01
C TYR A 371 4.69 -1.86 9.84
N ALA A 372 4.76 -2.40 8.62
CA ALA A 372 4.66 -1.62 7.39
C ALA A 372 3.22 -1.14 7.14
N ILE A 373 2.24 -1.95 7.54
CA ILE A 373 0.82 -1.63 7.47
C ILE A 373 0.22 -1.85 8.85
N GLN A 374 -0.52 -0.86 9.35
CA GLN A 374 -1.26 -0.96 10.59
C GLN A 374 -2.76 -0.73 10.36
N GLY A 375 -3.57 -1.72 10.72
CA GLY A 375 -5.02 -1.62 10.81
C GLY A 375 -5.44 -1.13 12.19
N LEU A 376 -6.36 -0.17 12.25
CA LEU A 376 -6.90 0.38 13.48
C LEU A 376 -8.42 0.42 13.44
N PRO A 377 -9.10 0.38 14.60
CA PRO A 377 -10.56 0.49 14.65
C PRO A 377 -11.01 1.82 14.05
N PRO A 378 -12.26 1.98 13.61
CA PRO A 378 -12.74 3.24 13.06
C PRO A 378 -12.45 4.41 13.98
N LEU A 379 -11.91 5.50 13.42
CA LEU A 379 -11.46 6.66 14.19
C LEU A 379 -12.60 7.22 15.05
N SER A 380 -12.39 7.24 16.36
CA SER A 380 -13.36 7.71 17.34
C SER A 380 -13.09 9.17 17.74
N ASN A 381 -14.06 9.80 18.41
CA ASN A 381 -13.96 11.19 18.89
C ASN A 381 -12.78 11.45 19.85
N GLY A 382 -12.23 10.41 20.48
CA GLY A 382 -11.08 10.53 21.38
C GLY A 382 -9.74 10.68 20.65
N GLY A 383 -9.72 10.55 19.32
CA GLY A 383 -8.50 10.52 18.54
C GLY A 383 -7.68 9.25 18.77
N VAL A 384 -6.63 9.09 17.96
CA VAL A 384 -5.67 7.99 18.05
C VAL A 384 -4.26 8.54 17.84
N THR A 385 -3.31 8.10 18.66
CA THR A 385 -1.88 8.36 18.47
C THR A 385 -1.17 7.08 18.05
N VAL A 386 -0.40 7.15 16.97
CA VAL A 386 0.40 6.05 16.44
C VAL A 386 1.88 6.45 16.55
N LYS A 387 2.72 5.54 17.07
CA LYS A 387 4.17 5.75 17.07
C LYS A 387 4.74 5.41 15.70
N LEU A 388 5.56 6.31 15.15
CA LEU A 388 6.37 6.05 13.98
C LEU A 388 7.81 5.73 14.39
N GLY A 389 8.38 4.69 13.78
CA GLY A 389 9.77 4.34 13.91
C GLY A 389 10.50 4.40 12.56
N ILE A 390 11.76 4.77 12.61
CA ILE A 390 12.68 4.73 11.47
C ILE A 390 13.92 3.95 11.86
N ASP A 391 14.35 3.00 11.04
CA ASP A 391 15.73 2.51 11.10
C ASP A 391 16.52 3.26 10.01
N ALA A 392 17.56 3.98 10.43
CA ALA A 392 18.40 4.80 9.56
C ALA A 392 19.80 4.19 9.45
N GLY A 393 20.21 3.78 8.26
CA GLY A 393 21.53 3.21 8.01
C GLY A 393 22.61 4.25 7.72
N THR A 394 22.23 5.49 7.40
CA THR A 394 23.16 6.61 7.19
C THR A 394 22.75 7.86 7.98
N GLU A 395 23.74 8.66 8.38
CA GLU A 395 23.53 9.98 8.97
C GLU A 395 23.18 10.99 7.87
N GLY A 396 22.43 12.04 8.20
CA GLY A 396 22.08 13.08 7.24
C GLY A 396 20.65 13.59 7.39
N ILE A 397 20.16 14.23 6.34
CA ILE A 397 18.81 14.78 6.30
C ILE A 397 17.84 13.70 5.79
N TYR A 398 16.73 13.55 6.52
CA TYR A 398 15.61 12.71 6.16
C TYR A 398 14.35 13.57 6.05
N THR A 399 13.49 13.24 5.10
CA THR A 399 12.24 13.96 4.86
C THR A 399 11.07 12.99 4.88
N PHE A 400 10.11 13.24 5.77
CA PHE A 400 8.81 12.62 5.70
C PHE A 400 7.95 13.30 4.65
N ASN A 401 7.25 12.52 3.82
CA ASN A 401 6.31 13.02 2.82
C ASN A 401 4.95 12.33 2.97
N VAL A 402 3.88 13.12 2.96
CA VAL A 402 2.50 12.60 2.86
C VAL A 402 2.29 12.09 1.44
N VAL A 403 2.12 10.78 1.30
CA VAL A 403 1.89 10.16 0.00
C VAL A 403 0.41 10.19 -0.36
N ASP A 404 -0.48 9.87 0.60
CA ASP A 404 -1.92 9.87 0.36
C ASP A 404 -2.75 10.03 1.64
N ILE A 405 -3.91 10.67 1.51
CA ILE A 405 -4.94 10.81 2.55
C ILE A 405 -6.30 10.44 1.95
N GLU A 406 -6.69 9.17 2.10
CA GLU A 406 -7.91 8.64 1.50
C GLU A 406 -9.10 8.69 2.49
N LYS A 407 -10.24 9.24 2.05
CA LYS A 407 -11.56 9.16 2.71
C LYS A 407 -11.67 9.73 4.13
N PHE A 408 -10.65 10.40 4.64
CA PHE A 408 -10.79 11.18 5.87
C PHE A 408 -11.62 12.44 5.62
N HIS A 409 -12.54 12.74 6.53
CA HIS A 409 -13.26 14.00 6.52
C HIS A 409 -12.29 15.17 6.75
N ASP A 410 -12.54 16.33 6.14
CA ASP A 410 -11.68 17.52 6.22
C ASP A 410 -11.48 18.06 7.65
N THR A 411 -12.40 17.73 8.56
CA THR A 411 -12.32 18.09 9.99
C THR A 411 -11.43 17.16 10.82
N THR A 412 -10.91 16.09 10.21
CA THR A 412 -9.96 15.20 10.88
C THR A 412 -8.58 15.82 10.78
N SER A 413 -8.01 16.27 11.90
CA SER A 413 -6.64 16.75 11.91
C SER A 413 -5.64 15.60 11.98
N ILE A 414 -4.52 15.76 11.28
CA ILE A 414 -3.42 14.79 11.23
C ILE A 414 -2.14 15.58 11.54
N PHE A 415 -1.52 15.27 12.67
CA PHE A 415 -0.30 15.94 13.13
C PHE A 415 0.85 14.96 13.28
N LEU A 416 2.04 15.37 12.85
CA LEU A 416 3.30 14.74 13.21
C LEU A 416 3.94 15.53 14.34
N GLU A 417 4.19 14.88 15.48
CA GLU A 417 4.95 15.44 16.60
C GLU A 417 6.37 14.85 16.60
N ASP A 418 7.38 15.71 16.53
CA ASP A 418 8.79 15.39 16.78
C ASP A 418 9.12 15.78 18.23
N LEU A 419 9.25 14.76 19.08
CA LEU A 419 9.48 14.90 20.52
C LEU A 419 10.87 15.45 20.85
N ILE A 420 11.86 15.28 19.96
CA ILE A 420 13.22 15.79 20.19
C ILE A 420 13.30 17.27 19.88
N ASN A 421 12.71 17.69 18.76
CA ASN A 421 12.69 19.09 18.36
C ASN A 421 11.55 19.89 19.02
N ASN A 422 10.61 19.21 19.68
CA ASN A 422 9.39 19.78 20.25
C ASN A 422 8.59 20.58 19.20
N ILE A 423 8.44 19.98 18.01
CA ILE A 423 7.73 20.53 16.85
C ILE A 423 6.51 19.67 16.57
N SER A 424 5.37 20.31 16.30
CA SER A 424 4.17 19.65 15.79
C SER A 424 3.78 20.23 14.44
N VAL A 425 3.67 19.38 13.42
CA VAL A 425 3.38 19.74 12.04
C VAL A 425 2.01 19.20 11.63
N ASN A 426 1.14 20.06 11.13
CA ASN A 426 -0.14 19.63 10.56
C ASN A 426 0.08 19.11 9.13
N LEU A 427 0.05 17.79 8.98
CA LEU A 427 0.35 17.11 7.72
C LEU A 427 -0.67 17.35 6.61
N ARG A 428 -1.84 17.94 6.93
CA ARG A 428 -2.80 18.38 5.91
C ARG A 428 -2.49 19.75 5.33
N LYS A 429 -1.71 20.57 6.05
CA LYS A 429 -1.30 21.92 5.60
C LYS A 429 0.09 21.91 5.00
N THR A 430 0.97 21.09 5.57
CA THR A 430 2.34 20.92 5.12
C THR A 430 2.58 19.44 4.92
N SER A 431 2.67 19.00 3.67
CA SER A 431 2.82 17.59 3.31
C SER A 431 4.21 17.02 3.57
N GLU A 432 5.16 17.84 4.02
CA GLU A 432 6.56 17.48 4.16
C GLU A 432 7.10 17.90 5.54
N TYR A 433 7.97 17.08 6.13
CA TYR A 433 8.73 17.44 7.32
C TYR A 433 10.15 16.88 7.27
N THR A 434 11.12 17.78 7.35
CA THR A 434 12.54 17.45 7.27
C THR A 434 13.20 17.47 8.64
N PHE A 435 14.08 16.50 8.89
CA PHE A 435 14.79 16.36 10.16
C PHE A 435 16.17 15.73 9.97
N ASN A 436 17.07 15.98 10.93
CA ASN A 436 18.40 15.38 10.94
C ASN A 436 18.42 14.04 11.69
N VAL A 437 19.17 13.09 11.15
CA VAL A 437 19.63 11.88 11.81
C VAL A 437 21.13 12.03 12.06
N ASN A 438 21.51 12.09 13.34
CA ASN A 438 22.91 12.30 13.74
C ASN A 438 23.63 11.01 14.12
N GLU A 439 22.89 9.90 14.30
CA GLU A 439 23.43 8.58 14.62
C GLU A 439 22.60 7.53 13.89
N THR A 440 23.27 6.53 13.32
CA THR A 440 22.61 5.39 12.65
C THR A 440 21.95 4.45 13.66
N GLY A 441 20.92 3.73 13.22
CA GLY A 441 20.17 2.77 14.04
C GLY A 441 18.67 3.08 14.13
N SER A 442 18.01 2.47 15.12
CA SER A 442 16.56 2.57 15.31
C SER A 442 16.15 3.80 16.11
N ILE A 443 15.32 4.63 15.50
CA ILE A 443 14.70 5.83 16.07
C ILE A 443 13.22 5.52 16.31
N THR A 444 12.86 5.10 17.52
CA THR A 444 11.51 4.58 17.85
C THR A 444 10.67 5.45 18.79
N ASP A 445 11.31 6.37 19.51
CA ASP A 445 10.64 7.22 20.52
C ASP A 445 10.74 8.72 20.18
N ARG A 446 10.78 9.05 18.89
CA ARG A 446 10.87 10.44 18.41
C ARG A 446 9.57 10.96 17.79
N PHE A 447 8.90 10.14 16.99
CA PHE A 447 7.82 10.61 16.13
C PHE A 447 6.48 10.00 16.51
N LEU A 448 5.48 10.87 16.71
CA LEU A 448 4.09 10.48 16.96
C LEU A 448 3.19 11.05 15.87
N LEU A 449 2.29 10.22 15.34
CA LEU A 449 1.20 10.65 14.47
C LEU A 449 -0.09 10.73 15.27
N HIS A 450 -0.71 11.91 15.31
CA HIS A 450 -2.00 12.13 15.96
C HIS A 450 -3.11 12.29 14.93
N PHE A 451 -4.13 11.45 15.03
CA PHE A 451 -5.36 11.54 14.26
C PHE A 451 -6.48 11.98 15.21
N ASN A 452 -6.99 13.20 15.05
CA ASN A 452 -8.05 13.71 15.91
C ASN A 452 -9.25 14.13 15.06
N THR A 453 -10.42 13.61 15.38
CA THR A 453 -11.67 14.16 14.84
C THR A 453 -12.10 15.31 15.73
N SER A 454 -12.17 16.52 15.18
CA SER A 454 -12.79 17.62 15.90
C SER A 454 -14.29 17.32 16.04
N ALA A 455 -14.72 16.83 17.19
CA ALA A 455 -16.14 16.90 17.55
C ALA A 455 -16.48 18.39 17.64
N VAL A 456 -17.43 18.83 16.83
CA VAL A 456 -17.99 20.20 16.74
C VAL A 456 -17.69 21.04 17.98
N GLY A 457 -16.57 21.75 17.93
CA GLY A 457 -15.98 22.44 19.07
C GLY A 457 -14.92 23.36 18.52
N ILE A 458 -15.30 24.63 18.38
CA ILE A 458 -14.51 25.84 18.15
C ILE A 458 -13.01 25.56 17.96
N ASN A 459 -12.48 25.83 16.75
CA ASN A 459 -11.05 25.85 16.49
C ASN A 459 -10.33 26.53 17.65
N GLU A 460 -9.53 25.80 18.42
CA GLU A 460 -8.55 26.40 19.32
C GLU A 460 -7.30 26.66 18.48
N PRO A 461 -6.99 27.92 18.17
CA PRO A 461 -5.74 28.25 17.50
C PRO A 461 -4.54 27.95 18.43
N GLY A 462 -3.33 27.87 17.88
CA GLY A 462 -2.12 27.55 18.65
C GLY A 462 -1.81 28.59 19.73
N SER A 463 -1.18 28.17 20.84
CA SER A 463 -0.79 29.05 21.94
C SER A 463 0.55 29.75 21.65
N ILE A 464 0.57 31.09 21.67
CA ILE A 464 1.84 31.85 21.60
C ILE A 464 2.39 32.04 23.00
N ASN A 465 3.67 31.73 23.22
CA ASN A 465 4.43 32.27 24.34
C ASN A 465 5.33 33.41 23.85
N ASN A 466 5.26 34.55 24.54
CA ASN A 466 6.19 35.71 24.57
C ASN A 466 5.93 37.00 23.76
N GLN A 467 4.86 37.13 22.95
CA GLN A 467 4.61 38.38 22.20
C GLN A 467 3.42 39.23 22.68
N ILE A 468 2.43 38.62 23.36
CA ILE A 468 1.26 39.32 23.91
C ILE A 468 1.40 39.41 25.43
N LYS A 469 1.27 40.62 25.98
CA LYS A 469 1.23 40.87 27.43
C LYS A 469 -0.14 41.37 27.84
N VAL A 470 -0.70 40.78 28.88
CA VAL A 470 -1.98 41.21 29.45
C VAL A 470 -1.77 41.53 30.93
N TYR A 471 -2.11 42.75 31.33
CA TYR A 471 -1.96 43.23 32.70
C TYR A 471 -3.08 44.21 33.07
N THR A 472 -3.18 44.60 34.34
CA THR A 472 -4.21 45.51 34.83
C THR A 472 -3.59 46.75 35.48
N HIS A 473 -4.24 47.91 35.30
CA HIS A 473 -3.92 49.14 36.02
C HIS A 473 -5.19 50.02 36.11
N ASN A 474 -5.49 50.58 37.29
CA ASN A 474 -6.67 51.42 37.55
C ASN A 474 -8.00 50.86 36.99
N ASP A 475 -8.32 49.61 37.32
CA ASP A 475 -9.54 48.91 36.88
C ASP A 475 -9.72 48.77 35.34
N ILE A 476 -8.62 48.90 34.59
CA ILE A 476 -8.55 48.67 33.14
C ILE A 476 -7.61 47.50 32.85
N ILE A 477 -8.04 46.59 31.97
CA ILE A 477 -7.16 45.55 31.41
C ILE A 477 -6.43 46.14 30.20
N TYR A 478 -5.11 46.02 30.19
CA TYR A 478 -4.25 46.41 29.09
C TYR A 478 -3.77 45.18 28.34
N ILE A 479 -3.84 45.26 27.02
CA ILE A 479 -3.32 44.22 26.11
C ILE A 479 -2.26 44.89 25.24
N GLU A 480 -1.01 44.47 25.43
CA GLU A 480 0.11 44.87 24.61
C GLU A 480 0.45 43.77 23.61
N ASN A 481 0.48 44.14 22.33
CA ASN A 481 0.93 43.29 21.24
C ASN A 481 1.99 44.06 20.44
N ASN A 482 3.23 43.58 20.44
CA ASN A 482 4.34 44.27 19.78
C ASN A 482 4.42 44.00 18.26
N ASP A 483 3.59 43.09 17.74
CA ASP A 483 3.48 42.79 16.32
C ASP A 483 2.00 42.53 15.94
N PRO A 484 1.16 43.57 15.84
CA PRO A 484 -0.25 43.38 15.53
C PRO A 484 -0.44 43.09 14.03
N PHE A 485 -0.80 41.84 13.70
CA PHE A 485 -1.19 41.43 12.35
C PHE A 485 -2.59 40.80 12.36
N GLY A 486 -3.38 41.14 11.33
CA GLY A 486 -4.73 40.60 11.15
C GLY A 486 -5.78 41.11 12.13
N ASP A 487 -6.95 40.47 12.09
CA ASP A 487 -8.07 40.77 12.98
C ASP A 487 -7.91 40.03 14.31
N ILE A 488 -7.63 40.78 15.38
CA ILE A 488 -7.47 40.24 16.73
C ILE A 488 -8.70 40.60 17.56
N TYR A 489 -9.19 39.63 18.31
CA TYR A 489 -10.34 39.74 19.20
C TYR A 489 -9.93 39.50 20.65
N VAL A 490 -10.74 40.00 21.57
CA VAL A 490 -10.63 39.72 22.98
C VAL A 490 -11.97 39.37 23.57
N GLU A 491 -11.97 38.34 24.41
CA GLU A 491 -13.05 37.94 25.30
C GLU A 491 -12.59 38.10 26.75
N ILE A 492 -13.43 38.71 27.59
CA ILE A 492 -13.22 38.78 29.04
C ILE A 492 -14.31 37.97 29.73
N TYR A 493 -13.91 37.02 30.57
CA TYR A 493 -14.80 36.17 31.37
C TYR A 493 -14.62 36.42 32.86
N ASN A 494 -15.72 36.28 33.63
CA ASN A 494 -15.62 36.14 35.08
C ASN A 494 -15.29 34.69 35.49
N THR A 495 -15.04 34.45 36.78
CA THR A 495 -14.71 33.11 37.31
C THR A 495 -15.84 32.08 37.21
N PHE A 496 -17.07 32.51 36.91
CA PHE A 496 -18.21 31.63 36.65
C PHE A 496 -18.35 31.26 35.17
N GLY A 497 -17.42 31.69 34.31
CA GLY A 497 -17.44 31.42 32.87
C GLY A 497 -18.38 32.31 32.07
N GLN A 498 -18.97 33.35 32.68
CA GLN A 498 -19.82 34.30 31.96
C GLN A 498 -18.95 35.28 31.17
N GLN A 499 -19.22 35.38 29.86
CA GLN A 499 -18.59 36.38 28.98
C GLN A 499 -19.12 37.78 29.29
N LEU A 500 -18.22 38.68 29.65
CA LEU A 500 -18.52 40.08 29.98
C LEU A 500 -18.25 41.01 28.82
N ILE A 501 -17.19 40.74 28.05
CA ILE A 501 -16.76 41.57 26.92
C ILE A 501 -16.39 40.66 25.77
N PHE A 502 -16.81 41.03 24.57
CA PHE A 502 -16.28 40.54 23.30
C PHE A 502 -16.10 41.71 22.36
N ARG A 503 -14.88 41.93 21.88
CA ARG A 503 -14.60 43.00 20.93
C ARG A 503 -13.39 42.71 20.06
N LYS A 504 -13.37 43.32 18.88
CA LYS A 504 -12.18 43.44 18.05
C LYS A 504 -11.23 44.46 18.69
N LEU A 505 -9.93 44.16 18.71
CA LEU A 505 -8.87 45.07 19.14
C LEU A 505 -8.52 46.04 18.00
N ASP A 506 -8.14 47.26 18.37
CA ASP A 506 -7.58 48.19 17.40
C ASP A 506 -6.20 47.71 16.98
N ASN A 507 -5.83 47.94 15.71
CA ASN A 507 -4.51 47.61 15.17
C ASN A 507 -3.44 48.60 15.69
N LYS A 508 -3.14 48.51 16.97
CA LYS A 508 -2.17 49.33 17.71
C LYS A 508 -1.50 48.49 18.79
N ASN A 509 -0.31 48.90 19.19
CA ASN A 509 0.51 48.11 20.12
C ASN A 509 -0.09 47.95 21.52
N LYS A 510 -1.02 48.83 21.92
CA LYS A 510 -1.61 48.83 23.26
C LYS A 510 -3.10 49.10 23.19
N ASN A 511 -3.90 48.18 23.71
CA ASN A 511 -5.36 48.27 23.77
C ASN A 511 -5.85 48.34 25.23
N GLU A 512 -6.87 49.17 25.49
CA GLU A 512 -7.39 49.44 26.83
C GLU A 512 -8.83 48.94 26.98
N ILE A 513 -9.08 48.10 27.97
CA ILE A 513 -10.34 47.38 28.15
C ILE A 513 -10.91 47.72 29.53
N PRO A 514 -11.78 48.75 29.61
CA PRO A 514 -12.46 49.04 30.86
C PRO A 514 -13.47 47.93 31.18
N VAL A 515 -13.42 47.39 32.39
CA VAL A 515 -14.31 46.31 32.84
C VAL A 515 -15.17 46.79 34.00
N ASN A 516 -16.43 47.11 33.71
CA ASN A 516 -17.38 47.61 34.71
C ASN A 516 -18.11 46.46 35.44
N ALA A 517 -17.38 45.48 35.96
CA ALA A 517 -17.94 44.27 36.59
C ALA A 517 -17.54 44.07 38.06
N GLY A 518 -16.81 45.03 38.64
CA GLY A 518 -16.36 45.00 40.04
C GLY A 518 -14.99 44.34 40.24
N ARG A 519 -14.52 44.30 41.49
CA ARG A 519 -13.20 43.77 41.83
C ARG A 519 -13.20 42.24 41.80
N GLY A 520 -12.16 41.64 41.27
CA GLY A 520 -12.07 40.19 41.18
C GLY A 520 -11.09 39.68 40.14
N ILE A 521 -11.10 38.35 39.98
CA ILE A 521 -10.31 37.64 38.98
C ILE A 521 -11.11 37.54 37.69
N TYR A 522 -10.43 37.80 36.57
CA TYR A 522 -10.97 37.69 35.23
C TYR A 522 -10.03 36.87 34.35
N ILE A 523 -10.61 36.24 33.33
CA ILE A 523 -9.88 35.52 32.29
C ILE A 523 -9.99 36.35 31.02
N ALA A 524 -8.85 36.78 30.49
CA ALA A 524 -8.75 37.45 29.20
C ALA A 524 -8.26 36.46 28.15
N ARG A 525 -9.08 36.20 27.13
CA ARG A 525 -8.73 35.37 25.96
C ARG A 525 -8.56 36.30 24.77
N VAL A 526 -7.34 36.41 24.25
CA VAL A 526 -6.98 37.22 23.08
C VAL A 526 -6.71 36.26 21.93
N PHE A 527 -7.34 36.45 20.78
CA PHE A 527 -7.21 35.48 19.69
C PHE A 527 -7.34 36.11 18.30
N SER A 528 -6.78 35.41 17.31
CA SER A 528 -6.95 35.64 15.88
C SER A 528 -7.42 34.33 15.22
N GLU A 529 -7.49 34.29 13.88
CA GLU A 529 -7.75 33.04 13.15
C GLU A 529 -6.64 31.98 13.35
N GLU A 530 -5.44 32.42 13.73
CA GLU A 530 -4.24 31.57 13.78
C GLU A 530 -3.71 31.33 15.20
N GLN A 531 -4.01 32.22 16.15
CA GLN A 531 -3.37 32.23 17.47
C GLN A 531 -4.34 32.53 18.62
N VAL A 532 -4.11 31.92 19.78
CA VAL A 532 -4.83 32.23 21.04
C VAL A 532 -3.85 32.44 22.18
N PHE A 533 -4.14 33.44 23.02
CA PHE A 533 -3.43 33.74 24.24
C PHE A 533 -4.44 33.94 25.37
N THR A 534 -4.24 33.25 26.50
CA THR A 534 -5.13 33.38 27.66
C THR A 534 -4.34 33.83 28.87
N ALA A 535 -4.84 34.85 29.57
CA ALA A 535 -4.26 35.37 30.80
C ALA A 535 -5.30 35.49 31.91
N LYS A 536 -4.87 35.17 33.13
CA LYS A 536 -5.62 35.44 34.35
C LYS A 536 -5.18 36.78 34.91
N VAL A 537 -6.12 37.72 35.09
CA VAL A 537 -5.84 39.06 35.61
C VAL A 537 -6.73 39.40 36.80
N TYR A 538 -6.23 40.26 37.68
CA TYR A 538 -6.97 40.75 38.84
C TYR A 538 -7.26 42.24 38.68
N LEU A 539 -8.52 42.63 38.82
CA LEU A 539 -8.95 44.03 38.85
C LEU A 539 -9.22 44.44 40.30
N GLY A 540 -8.44 45.39 40.80
CA GLY A 540 -8.53 45.98 42.12
C GLY A 540 -7.36 46.92 42.40
N ASP A 541 -7.44 47.69 43.47
CA ASP A 541 -6.39 48.64 43.85
C ASP A 541 -5.07 47.90 44.10
N CYS A 542 -4.00 48.38 43.45
CA CYS A 542 -2.65 48.02 43.83
C CYS A 542 -2.38 48.67 45.20
N LEU A 543 -2.46 47.90 46.29
CA LEU A 543 -1.89 48.32 47.55
C LEU A 543 -0.37 48.41 47.35
N LEU A 544 0.12 49.64 47.18
CA LEU A 544 1.53 49.95 47.35
C LEU A 544 1.98 49.42 48.72
N SER A 545 3.03 48.61 48.70
CA SER A 545 3.81 48.19 49.87
C SER A 545 4.25 49.38 50.73
N ILE A 546 4.39 49.17 52.04
CA ILE A 546 5.56 49.56 52.86
C ILE A 546 5.38 49.06 54.33
N ASP A 547 6.42 48.37 54.81
CA ASP A 547 6.96 48.13 56.18
C ASP A 547 5.99 47.79 57.34
N TYR A 548 6.12 46.73 58.14
CA TYR A 548 7.26 45.96 58.68
C TYR A 548 7.02 44.45 58.63
#